data_AF-A0A660PMT7-F1
#
_entry.id   AF-A0A660PMT7-F1
#
_cell.length_a   1.000
_cell.length_b   1.000
_cell.length_c   1.000
_cell.angle_alpha   90.00
_cell.angle_beta   90.00
_cell.angle_gamma   90.00
#
_symmetry.space_group_name_H-M   'P 1'
#
loop_
_entity.id
_entity.type
_entity.pdbx_description
1 polymer ?
#
loop_
_entity_poly.entity_id
_entity_poly.type
_entity_poly.pdbx_seq_one_letter_code
_entity_poly.pdbx_strand_id
1 'polypeptide(L)' 'MSKQKILVDAEFAGLIWELPRERFARLEKNILADGCREALVVWKGKNILVDGHNRLKICKKHDIP' A
#
# COMPACT_ATOMS: atom_id res chain seq x y z
N MET A 1 -5.66 -10.38 -17.11
CA MET A 1 -4.34 -9.91 -16.66
C MET A 1 -4.07 -10.51 -15.29
N SER A 2 -3.03 -11.32 -15.13
CA SER A 2 -2.71 -11.96 -13.85
C SER A 2 -2.43 -10.88 -12.79
N LYS A 3 -3.11 -10.96 -11.63
CA LYS A 3 -2.81 -10.10 -10.47
C LYS A 3 -1.40 -10.44 -10.00
N GLN A 4 -0.40 -9.64 -10.39
CA GLN A 4 0.97 -9.80 -9.89
C GLN A 4 0.99 -9.55 -8.39
N LYS A 5 1.41 -10.56 -7.61
CA LYS A 5 1.42 -10.50 -6.16
C LYS A 5 2.60 -9.65 -5.67
N ILE A 6 2.33 -8.38 -5.32
CA ILE A 6 3.32 -7.48 -4.72
C ILE A 6 3.81 -8.08 -3.38
N LEU A 7 5.13 -8.20 -3.24
CA LEU A 7 5.82 -8.69 -2.06
C LEU A 7 6.12 -7.52 -1.12
N VAL A 8 5.90 -7.73 0.18
CA VAL A 8 6.30 -6.77 1.22
C VAL A 8 7.57 -7.32 1.85
N ASP A 9 8.67 -6.61 1.67
CA ASP A 9 9.96 -6.94 2.27
C ASP A 9 10.03 -6.33 3.68
N ALA A 10 10.51 -7.11 4.66
CA ALA A 10 10.53 -6.68 6.06
C ALA A 10 11.56 -5.57 6.32
N GLU A 11 12.68 -5.56 5.60
CA GLU A 11 13.69 -4.51 5.71
C GLU A 11 13.10 -3.19 5.22
N PHE A 12 12.52 -3.17 4.01
CA PHE A 12 11.91 -1.95 3.47
C PHE A 12 10.70 -1.46 4.28
N ALA A 13 9.86 -2.38 4.76
CA ALA A 13 8.75 -2.02 5.63
C ALA A 13 9.25 -1.40 6.95
N GLY A 14 10.36 -1.91 7.51
CA GLY A 14 10.96 -1.43 8.74
C GLY A 14 11.66 -0.06 8.62
N LEU A 15 12.03 0.36 7.41
CA LEU A 15 12.61 1.69 7.18
C LEU A 15 11.57 2.82 7.20
N ILE A 16 10.28 2.48 7.09
CA ILE A 16 9.20 3.47 7.01
C ILE A 16 8.61 3.69 8.40
N TRP A 17 8.56 4.95 8.81
CA TRP A 17 7.93 5.34 10.07
C TRP A 17 6.43 5.06 10.03
N GLU A 18 5.89 4.54 11.13
CA GLU A 18 4.47 4.33 11.25
C GLU A 18 3.69 5.62 11.05
N LEU A 19 2.60 5.53 10.29
CA LEU A 19 1.73 6.67 10.08
C LEU A 19 0.84 6.84 11.33
N PRO A 20 0.78 8.04 11.94
CA PRO A 20 -0.13 8.32 13.05
C PRO A 20 -1.56 7.90 12.74
N ARG A 21 -2.26 7.40 13.75
CA ARG A 21 -3.61 6.81 13.60
C ARG A 21 -4.60 7.72 12.89
N GLU A 22 -4.58 9.02 13.21
CA GLU A 22 -5.44 10.03 12.56
C GLU A 22 -5.16 10.16 11.05
N ARG A 23 -3.88 10.09 10.66
CA ARG A 23 -3.45 10.20 9.26
C ARG A 23 -3.78 8.91 8.51
N PHE A 24 -3.62 7.76 9.17
CA PHE A 24 -4.05 6.48 8.63
C PHE A 24 -5.56 6.43 8.39
N ALA A 25 -6.37 6.87 9.36
CA ALA A 25 -7.83 6.92 9.23
C ALA A 25 -8.28 7.86 8.11
N ARG A 26 -7.64 9.03 7.97
CA ARG A 26 -7.90 9.95 6.86
C ARG A 26 -7.53 9.34 5.51
N LEU A 27 -6.38 8.68 5.42
CA LEU A 27 -5.96 7.96 4.21
C LEU A 27 -6.96 6.85 3.84
N GLU A 28 -7.42 6.08 4.82
CA GLU A 28 -8.42 5.03 4.63
C GLU A 28 -9.74 5.61 4.10
N LYS A 29 -10.23 6.71 4.69
CA LYS A 29 -11.43 7.40 4.19
C LYS A 29 -11.28 7.86 2.74
N ASN A 30 -10.13 8.43 2.39
CA ASN A 30 -9.88 8.88 1.01
C ASN A 30 -9.86 7.71 0.03
N ILE A 31 -9.17 6.61 0.37
CA ILE A 31 -9.12 5.41 -0.48
C ILE A 31 -10.51 4.77 -0.63
N LEU A 32 -11.34 4.77 0.41
CA LEU A 32 -12.72 4.26 0.32
C LEU A 32 -13.60 5.12 -0.59
N ALA A 33 -13.42 6.44 -0.57
CA ALA A 33 -14.19 7.36 -1.39
C ALA A 33 -13.74 7.35 -2.86
N ASP A 34 -12.42 7.28 -3.09
CA ASP A 34 -11.83 7.47 -4.41
C ASP A 34 -11.31 6.18 -5.08
N GLY A 35 -11.12 5.11 -4.32
CA GLY A 35 -10.41 3.91 -4.77
C GLY A 35 -8.89 4.03 -4.59
N CYS A 36 -8.17 2.96 -4.91
CA CYS A 36 -6.70 2.85 -4.77
C CYS A 36 -5.96 3.60 -5.91
N ARG A 37 -6.31 4.87 -6.17
CA ARG A 37 -5.81 5.63 -7.34
C ARG A 37 -4.32 5.97 -7.25
N GLU A 38 -3.78 6.09 -6.05
CA GLU A 38 -2.37 6.40 -5.84
C GLU A 38 -1.49 5.18 -6.15
N ALA A 39 -0.57 5.33 -7.09
CA ALA A 39 0.31 4.24 -7.52
C ALA A 39 1.20 3.72 -6.38
N LEU A 40 1.36 2.39 -6.32
CA LEU A 40 2.37 1.74 -5.48
C LEU A 40 3.73 1.83 -6.17
N VAL A 41 4.77 2.13 -5.41
CA VAL A 41 6.14 2.11 -5.94
C VAL A 41 6.69 0.71 -5.77
N VAL A 42 6.91 0.01 -6.88
CA VAL A 42 7.35 -1.39 -6.88
C VAL A 42 8.67 -1.52 -7.62
N TRP A 43 9.60 -2.26 -7.03
CA TRP A 43 10.79 -2.73 -7.73
C TRP A 43 10.39 -3.81 -8.74
N LYS A 44 10.16 -3.40 -10.00
CA LYS A 44 9.60 -4.25 -11.07
C LYS A 44 10.28 -5.62 -11.23
N GLY A 45 11.62 -5.69 -11.17
CA GLY A 45 12.37 -6.94 -11.34
C GLY A 45 12.24 -7.93 -10.17
N LYS A 46 11.83 -7.48 -8.98
CA LYS A 46 11.65 -8.33 -7.79
C LYS A 46 10.21 -8.38 -7.29
N ASN A 47 9.34 -7.56 -7.88
CA ASN A 47 7.97 -7.32 -7.42
C ASN A 47 7.85 -6.93 -5.93
N ILE A 48 8.88 -6.26 -5.40
CA ILE A 48 8.95 -5.82 -4.00
C ILE A 48 8.37 -4.41 -3.87
N LEU A 49 7.52 -4.20 -2.88
CA LEU A 49 6.98 -2.89 -2.51
C LEU A 49 8.10 -2.03 -1.91
N VAL A 50 8.33 -0.87 -2.52
CA VAL A 50 9.28 0.14 -2.02
C VAL A 50 8.52 1.21 -1.23
N ASP A 51 7.38 1.69 -1.75
CA ASP A 51 6.51 2.65 -1.07
C ASP A 51 5.02 2.38 -1.33
N GLY A 52 4.17 2.81 -0.39
CA GLY A 52 2.73 2.61 -0.43
C GLY A 52 2.24 1.50 0.49
N HIS A 53 3.01 1.15 1.52
CA HIS A 53 2.67 0.09 2.49
C HIS A 53 1.29 0.29 3.15
N ASN A 54 0.99 1.51 3.60
CA ASN A 54 -0.32 1.84 4.16
C ASN A 54 -1.46 1.72 3.13
N ARG A 55 -1.22 2.19 1.89
CA ARG A 55 -2.19 2.07 0.79
C ARG A 55 -2.46 0.61 0.46
N LEU A 56 -1.42 -0.19 0.23
CA LEU A 56 -1.56 -1.62 -0.04
C LEU A 56 -2.29 -2.35 1.09
N LYS A 57 -2.01 -2.01 2.36
CA LYS A 57 -2.71 -2.57 3.52
C LYS A 57 -4.21 -2.23 3.49
N ILE A 58 -4.57 -0.98 3.23
CA ILE A 58 -5.96 -0.52 3.17
C ILE A 58 -6.68 -1.15 1.97
N CYS A 59 -6.10 -1.10 0.78
CA CYS A 59 -6.72 -1.64 -0.44
C CYS A 59 -6.93 -3.16 -0.31
N LYS A 60 -5.99 -3.90 0.27
CA LYS A 60 -6.17 -5.33 0.62
C LYS A 60 -7.26 -5.55 1.67
N LYS A 61 -7.33 -4.71 2.71
CA LYS A 61 -8.33 -4.84 3.79
C LYS A 61 -9.76 -4.69 3.27
N HIS A 62 -9.96 -3.89 2.22
CA HIS A 62 -11.28 -3.57 1.65
C HIS A 62 -11.52 -4.17 0.26
N ASP A 63 -10.66 -5.11 -0.18
CA ASP A 63 -10.73 -5.74 -1.50
C ASP A 63 -10.79 -4.75 -2.70
N ILE A 64 -10.15 -3.59 -2.55
CA ILE A 64 -10.04 -2.58 -3.59
C ILE A 64 -8.88 -2.96 -4.52
N PRO A 65 -9.11 -3.01 -5.85
CA PRO A 65 -8.12 -3.44 -6.83
C PRO A 65 -6.91 -2.50 -6.95
#